data_AF-A0A7J2KEY0-F1
#
_entry.id   AF-A0A7J2KEY0-F1
#
_cell.length_a   1.000
_cell.length_b   1.000
_cell.length_c   1.000
_cell.angle_alpha   90.00
_cell.angle_beta   90.00
_cell.angle_gamma   90.00
#
_symmetry.space_group_name_H-M   'P 1'
#
loop_
_entity.id
_entity.type
_entity.pdbx_description
1 polymer ?
#
loop_
_entity_poly.entity_id
_entity_poly.type
_entity_poly.pdbx_seq_one_letter_code
_entity_poly.pdbx_strand_id
1 'polypeptide(L)'
;MITHYKLIKILSNSKEIATIKLHRGWSPRNYDLIVSMLPIKTRIYCKGREFAYFNLPNIYVEKTIPKISKGSVFALPSMKCIGIALKDISSIRYNACLLGIVTEGIDAINNLCPVSFIYIREDDNGQH
;
A
#
# COMPACT_ATOMS: atom_id res chain seq x y z
N MET A 1 4.45 24.13 -5.09
CA MET A 1 5.11 22.83 -4.80
C MET A 1 4.28 21.76 -5.48
N ILE A 2 4.79 21.14 -6.54
CA ILE A 2 4.03 20.14 -7.32
C ILE A 2 4.10 18.82 -6.54
N THR A 3 2.98 18.40 -5.97
CA THR A 3 2.88 17.13 -5.24
C THR A 3 2.84 16.00 -6.26
N HIS A 4 3.99 15.40 -6.55
CA HIS A 4 4.07 14.21 -7.40
C HIS A 4 3.42 13.03 -6.66
N TYR A 5 2.26 12.60 -7.15
CA TYR A 5 1.60 11.37 -6.75
C TYR A 5 1.42 10.47 -7.95
N LYS A 6 1.27 9.16 -7.70
CA LYS A 6 0.91 8.18 -8.72
C LYS A 6 -0.29 7.37 -8.23
N LEU A 7 -1.23 7.15 -9.13
CA LEU A 7 -2.37 6.26 -8.88
C LEU A 7 -1.99 4.85 -9.30
N ILE A 8 -2.21 3.90 -8.40
CA ILE A 8 -2.05 2.47 -8.67
C ILE A 8 -3.35 1.75 -8.35
N LYS A 9 -3.61 0.69 -9.09
CA LYS A 9 -4.80 -0.15 -8.96
C LYS A 9 -4.43 -1.52 -8.45
N ILE A 10 -5.20 -2.03 -7.50
CA ILE A 10 -5.16 -3.41 -7.07
C ILE A 10 -6.28 -4.17 -7.79
N LEU A 11 -5.92 -5.27 -8.42
CA LEU A 11 -6.83 -6.18 -9.08
C LEU A 11 -6.79 -7.55 -8.42
N SER A 12 -7.93 -8.20 -8.33
CA SER A 12 -8.09 -9.61 -7.94
C SER A 12 -8.99 -10.29 -8.96
N ASN A 13 -8.59 -11.46 -9.48
CA ASN A 13 -9.31 -12.18 -10.54
C ASN A 13 -9.69 -11.26 -11.74
N SER A 14 -8.76 -10.41 -12.17
CA SER A 14 -8.93 -9.43 -13.25
C SER A 14 -9.97 -8.34 -13.00
N LYS A 15 -10.54 -8.24 -11.79
CA LYS A 15 -11.41 -7.14 -11.38
C LYS A 15 -10.63 -6.14 -10.54
N GLU A 16 -10.79 -4.87 -10.84
CA GLU A 16 -10.32 -3.79 -9.98
C GLU A 16 -11.08 -3.83 -8.66
N ILE A 17 -10.33 -3.79 -7.55
CA ILE A 17 -10.90 -3.86 -6.21
C ILE A 17 -10.57 -2.65 -5.37
N ALA A 18 -9.49 -1.93 -5.67
CA ALA A 18 -9.09 -0.74 -4.95
C ALA A 18 -8.14 0.14 -5.77
N THR A 19 -8.18 1.44 -5.47
CA THR A 19 -7.27 2.44 -6.01
C THR A 19 -6.48 3.07 -4.87
N ILE A 20 -5.17 3.21 -5.08
CA ILE A 20 -4.24 3.78 -4.12
C ILE A 20 -3.54 4.97 -4.75
N LYS A 21 -3.47 6.06 -3.99
CA LYS A 21 -2.66 7.23 -4.29
C LYS A 21 -1.35 7.15 -3.50
N LEU A 22 -0.25 6.91 -4.21
CA LEU A 22 1.10 6.93 -3.65
C LEU A 22 1.67 8.34 -3.68
N HIS A 23 2.24 8.80 -2.57
CA HIS A 23 2.78 10.15 -2.42
C HIS A 23 4.31 10.11 -2.31
N ARG A 24 5.02 10.55 -3.34
CA ARG A 24 6.50 10.54 -3.33
C ARG A 24 7.08 11.35 -2.18
N GLY A 25 6.45 12.47 -1.82
CA GLY A 25 6.91 13.32 -0.71
C GLY A 25 6.80 12.70 0.69
N TRP A 26 6.11 11.58 0.86
CA TRP A 26 5.94 10.94 2.18
C TRP A 26 7.03 9.91 2.47
N SER A 27 7.38 9.10 1.46
CA SER A 27 8.43 8.09 1.51
C SER A 27 9.09 7.96 0.12
N PRO A 28 9.99 8.89 -0.28
CA PRO A 28 10.55 8.95 -1.62
C PRO A 28 11.21 7.65 -2.09
N ARG A 29 12.01 7.00 -1.24
CA ARG A 29 12.75 5.80 -1.64
C ARG A 29 11.83 4.61 -1.82
N ASN A 30 10.88 4.43 -0.90
CA ASN A 30 9.88 3.37 -1.01
C ASN A 30 8.90 3.61 -2.17
N TYR A 31 8.56 4.88 -2.45
CA TYR A 31 7.78 5.25 -3.62
C TYR A 31 8.51 4.85 -4.91
N ASP A 32 9.76 5.30 -5.10
CA ASP A 32 10.52 5.03 -6.33
C ASP A 32 10.73 3.52 -6.51
N LEU A 33 10.98 2.78 -5.41
CA LEU A 33 11.05 1.32 -5.40
C LEU A 33 9.76 0.68 -5.93
N ILE A 34 8.61 1.03 -5.37
CA ILE A 34 7.32 0.44 -5.78
C ILE A 34 7.04 0.76 -7.24
N VAL A 35 7.19 2.02 -7.64
CA VAL A 35 6.92 2.44 -9.01
C VAL A 35 7.83 1.72 -10.01
N SER A 36 9.11 1.52 -9.69
CA SER A 36 10.05 0.78 -10.54
C SER A 36 9.72 -0.71 -10.70
N MET A 37 8.96 -1.27 -9.75
CA MET A 37 8.56 -2.67 -9.73
C MET A 37 7.19 -2.91 -10.37
N LEU A 38 6.44 -1.86 -10.71
CA LEU A 38 5.16 -2.02 -11.38
C LEU A 38 5.36 -2.56 -12.80
N PRO A 39 4.50 -3.48 -13.26
CA PRO A 39 3.39 -4.08 -12.51
C PRO A 39 3.84 -5.24 -11.60
N ILE A 40 3.19 -5.40 -10.44
CA ILE A 40 3.52 -6.41 -9.41
C ILE A 40 2.45 -7.50 -9.37
N LYS A 41 2.87 -8.77 -9.49
CA LYS A 41 2.04 -9.96 -9.18
C LYS A 41 2.46 -10.53 -7.83
N THR A 42 1.54 -10.57 -6.87
CA THR A 42 1.87 -11.03 -5.51
C THR A 42 0.65 -11.61 -4.78
N ARG A 43 0.82 -12.00 -3.51
CA ARG A 43 -0.26 -12.36 -2.60
C ARG A 43 -0.43 -11.27 -1.55
N ILE A 44 -1.68 -10.95 -1.26
CA ILE A 44 -2.05 -10.11 -0.12
C ILE A 44 -2.43 -11.01 1.05
N TYR A 45 -1.94 -10.68 2.23
CA TYR A 45 -2.16 -11.38 3.48
C TYR A 45 -2.84 -10.43 4.47
N CYS A 46 -3.55 -10.96 5.45
CA CYS A 46 -4.17 -10.14 6.49
C CYS A 46 -3.57 -10.44 7.87
N LYS A 47 -3.31 -9.40 8.66
CA LYS A 47 -2.95 -9.52 10.07
C LYS A 47 -4.14 -9.11 10.94
N GLY A 48 -4.89 -10.10 11.44
CA GLY A 48 -5.96 -9.87 12.43
C GLY A 48 -7.03 -8.84 12.04
N ARG A 49 -7.28 -8.65 10.73
CA ARG A 49 -8.11 -7.57 10.15
C ARG A 49 -7.65 -6.15 10.54
N GLU A 50 -6.43 -5.98 11.06
CA GLU A 50 -5.88 -4.67 11.36
C GLU A 50 -5.34 -3.99 10.12
N PHE A 51 -4.59 -4.76 9.34
CA PHE A 51 -4.06 -4.35 8.05
C PHE A 51 -3.93 -5.54 7.12
N ALA A 52 -4.07 -5.27 5.83
CA ALA A 52 -3.65 -6.17 4.76
C ALA A 52 -2.22 -5.82 4.37
N TYR A 53 -1.42 -6.78 3.89
CA TYR A 53 -0.05 -6.52 3.46
C TYR A 53 0.40 -7.46 2.36
N PHE A 54 1.38 -7.03 1.58
CA PHE A 54 2.10 -7.89 0.63
C PHE A 54 3.60 -7.68 0.78
N ASN A 55 4.37 -8.74 0.54
CA ASN A 55 5.83 -8.68 0.68
C ASN A 55 6.44 -7.92 -0.49
N LEU A 56 7.43 -7.10 -0.19
CA LEU A 56 8.25 -6.39 -1.17
C LEU A 56 9.70 -6.37 -0.67
N PRO A 57 10.68 -6.87 -1.44
CA PRO A 57 12.07 -6.84 -1.01
C PRO A 57 12.56 -5.39 -0.88
N ASN A 58 13.60 -5.17 -0.06
CA ASN A 58 14.35 -3.91 0.02
C ASN A 58 13.56 -2.67 0.48
N ILE A 59 12.56 -2.84 1.33
CA ILE A 59 11.88 -1.70 1.97
C ILE A 59 12.87 -0.88 2.82
N TYR A 60 12.92 0.42 2.57
CA TYR A 60 13.77 1.36 3.28
C TYR A 60 13.05 1.93 4.52
N VAL A 61 13.79 2.11 5.61
CA VAL A 61 13.32 2.91 6.74
C VAL A 61 13.40 4.39 6.36
N GLU A 62 12.25 5.06 6.30
CA GLU A 62 12.13 6.50 6.07
C GLU A 62 11.45 7.16 7.29
N LYS A 63 10.72 8.26 7.11
CA LYS A 63 10.04 8.97 8.20
C LYS A 63 8.98 8.06 8.83
N THR A 64 9.22 7.66 10.07
CA THR A 64 8.32 6.77 10.80
C THR A 64 7.13 7.53 11.39
N ILE A 65 5.99 6.85 11.50
CA ILE A 65 4.77 7.40 12.12
C ILE A 65 4.29 6.49 13.27
N PRO A 66 3.86 7.07 14.40
CA PRO A 66 3.45 6.29 15.56
C PRO A 66 2.01 5.76 15.45
N LYS A 67 1.18 6.39 14.62
CA LYS A 67 -0.24 6.06 14.44
C LYS A 67 -0.56 6.01 12.96
N ILE A 68 -1.42 5.07 12.57
CA ILE A 68 -1.84 4.89 11.19
C ILE A 68 -3.37 4.92 11.13
N SER A 69 -3.93 5.80 10.31
CA SER A 69 -5.37 5.86 10.10
C SER A 69 -5.84 4.80 9.10
N LYS A 70 -7.09 4.34 9.23
CA LYS A 70 -7.76 3.47 8.25
C LYS A 70 -7.58 4.04 6.84
N GLY A 71 -7.30 3.15 5.88
CA GLY A 71 -7.06 3.49 4.48
C GLY A 71 -5.63 3.96 4.18
N SER A 72 -4.78 4.18 5.18
CA SER A 72 -3.38 4.53 4.94
C SER A 72 -2.61 3.35 4.34
N VAL A 73 -1.74 3.66 3.38
CA VAL A 73 -0.75 2.73 2.83
C VAL A 73 0.60 3.08 3.42
N PHE A 74 1.30 2.08 3.93
CA PHE A 74 2.53 2.27 4.70
C PHE A 74 3.53 1.15 4.42
N ALA A 75 4.81 1.45 4.55
CA ALA A 75 5.87 0.46 4.46
C ALA A 75 6.25 -0.03 5.86
N LEU A 76 6.52 -1.33 6.01
CA LEU A 76 7.05 -1.96 7.21
C LEU A 76 8.43 -2.58 6.90
N PRO A 77 9.52 -1.83 7.09
CA PRO A 77 10.88 -2.28 6.76
C PRO A 77 11.28 -3.57 7.49
N SER A 78 10.94 -3.67 8.78
CA SER A 78 11.25 -4.86 9.61
C SER A 78 10.56 -6.13 9.14
N MET A 79 9.41 -6.00 8.45
CA MET A 79 8.66 -7.12 7.90
C MET A 79 8.87 -7.27 6.38
N LYS A 80 9.64 -6.38 5.74
CA LYS A 80 9.85 -6.32 4.28
C LYS A 80 8.52 -6.37 3.51
N CYS A 81 7.57 -5.54 3.93
CA CYS A 81 6.24 -5.52 3.32
C CYS A 81 5.65 -4.11 3.22
N ILE A 82 4.66 -3.98 2.35
CA ILE A 82 3.76 -2.82 2.27
C ILE A 82 2.42 -3.23 2.86
N GLY A 83 1.94 -2.41 3.79
CA GLY A 83 0.67 -2.58 4.49
C GLY A 83 -0.38 -1.56 4.06
N ILE A 84 -1.63 -1.95 4.21
CA ILE A 84 -2.84 -1.15 4.03
C ILE A 84 -3.67 -1.27 5.29
N ALA A 85 -3.86 -0.16 6.01
CA ALA A 85 -4.58 -0.15 7.27
C ALA A 85 -6.08 -0.35 7.02
N LEU A 86 -6.66 -1.41 7.58
CA LEU A 86 -8.09 -1.73 7.46
C LEU A 86 -8.90 -1.08 8.59
N LYS A 87 -8.23 -0.63 9.65
CA LYS A 87 -8.75 0.15 10.78
C LYS A 87 -7.69 1.14 11.26
N ASP A 88 -8.05 2.02 12.19
CA ASP A 88 -7.08 2.86 12.88
C ASP A 88 -6.17 2.02 13.78
N ILE A 89 -4.86 2.26 13.69
CA ILE A 89 -3.83 1.57 14.45
C ILE A 89 -3.12 2.59 15.34
N SER A 90 -3.42 2.54 16.63
CA SER A 90 -2.96 3.51 17.64
C SER A 90 -1.56 3.24 18.17
N SER A 91 -1.08 1.99 18.03
CA SER A 91 0.26 1.59 18.44
C SER A 91 0.78 0.54 17.47
N ILE A 92 1.64 0.98 16.56
CA ILE A 92 2.36 0.07 15.68
C ILE A 92 3.70 -0.24 16.33
N ARG A 93 3.92 -1.53 16.65
CA ARG A 93 5.19 -2.01 17.24
C ARG A 93 6.39 -1.93 16.28
N TYR A 94 6.16 -1.51 15.04
CA TYR A 94 7.11 -1.56 13.95
C TYR A 94 7.39 -0.15 13.41
N ASN A 95 8.55 0.09 12.83
CA ASN A 95 8.88 1.40 12.25
C ASN A 95 8.13 1.63 10.92
N ALA A 96 6.84 1.94 10.98
CA ALA A 96 6.02 2.12 9.78
C ALA A 96 6.25 3.49 9.14
N CYS A 97 6.40 3.52 7.82
CA CYS A 97 6.63 4.73 7.03
C CYS A 97 5.41 4.99 6.15
N LEU A 98 4.82 6.18 6.22
CA LEU A 98 3.63 6.50 5.42
C LEU A 98 4.01 6.64 3.94
N LEU A 99 3.21 6.06 3.06
CA LEU A 99 3.52 5.98 1.63
C LEU A 99 2.38 6.48 0.75
N GLY A 100 1.14 6.29 1.19
CA GLY A 100 -0.02 6.68 0.41
C GLY A 100 -1.32 6.47 1.13
N ILE A 101 -2.42 6.55 0.37
CA ILE A 101 -3.78 6.33 0.84
C ILE A 101 -4.57 5.52 -0.18
N VAL A 102 -5.44 4.65 0.31
CA VAL A 102 -6.51 4.04 -0.49
C VAL A 102 -7.55 5.11 -0.72
N THR A 103 -7.82 5.44 -1.98
CA THR A 103 -8.87 6.40 -2.36
C THR A 103 -10.21 5.72 -2.56
N GLU A 104 -10.20 4.46 -2.97
CA GLU A 104 -11.41 3.67 -3.27
C GLU A 104 -11.20 2.18 -2.92
N GLY A 105 -12.27 1.49 -2.53
CA GLY A 105 -12.26 0.03 -2.42
C GLY A 105 -11.66 -0.57 -1.14
N ILE A 106 -11.54 0.20 -0.05
CA ILE A 106 -10.99 -0.31 1.22
C ILE A 106 -11.73 -1.53 1.77
N ASP A 107 -13.06 -1.57 1.65
CA ASP A 107 -13.86 -2.69 2.13
C ASP A 107 -13.68 -3.94 1.26
N ALA A 108 -13.42 -3.77 -0.05
CA ALA A 108 -13.06 -4.87 -0.93
C ALA A 108 -11.71 -5.49 -0.55
N ILE A 109 -10.72 -4.68 -0.15
CA ILE A 109 -9.44 -5.18 0.38
C ILE A 109 -9.67 -6.02 1.65
N ASN A 110 -10.54 -5.56 2.56
CA ASN A 110 -10.85 -6.29 3.79
C ASN A 110 -11.48 -7.67 3.50
N ASN A 111 -12.23 -7.79 2.40
CA ASN A 111 -12.86 -9.05 1.98
C ASN A 111 -11.90 -10.06 1.32
N LEU A 112 -10.63 -9.68 1.07
CA LEU A 112 -9.62 -10.60 0.51
C LEU A 112 -8.95 -11.50 1.55
N CYS A 113 -9.29 -11.34 2.83
CA CYS A 113 -8.74 -12.15 3.91
C CYS A 113 -9.27 -13.60 3.84
N PRO A 114 -8.43 -14.61 4.15
CA PRO A 114 -7.13 -14.50 4.80
C PRO A 114 -5.95 -14.25 3.85
N VAL A 115 -6.04 -14.73 2.60
CA VAL A 115 -5.02 -14.57 1.56
C VAL A 115 -5.65 -14.59 0.18
N SER A 116 -5.20 -13.71 -0.72
CA SER A 116 -5.63 -13.69 -2.11
C SER A 116 -4.48 -13.32 -3.05
N PHE A 117 -4.52 -13.81 -4.29
CA PHE A 117 -3.63 -13.31 -5.34
C PHE A 117 -4.09 -11.94 -5.80
N ILE A 118 -3.16 -11.01 -5.93
CA ILE A 118 -3.42 -9.66 -6.41
C ILE A 118 -2.44 -9.27 -7.51
N TYR A 119 -2.90 -8.39 -8.38
CA TYR A 119 -2.10 -7.71 -9.38
C TYR A 119 -2.16 -6.22 -9.13
N ILE A 120 -0.99 -5.58 -9.03
CA ILE A 120 -0.87 -4.14 -8.79
C ILE A 120 -0.28 -3.52 -10.05
N ARG A 121 -0.93 -2.51 -10.60
CA ARG A 121 -0.45 -1.78 -11.78
C ARG A 121 -0.69 -0.28 -11.64
N GLU A 122 -0.04 0.49 -12.49
CA GLU A 122 -0.35 1.91 -12.63
C GLU A 122 -1.78 2.10 -13.17
N ASP A 123 -2.43 3.19 -12.79
CA ASP A 123 -3.68 3.59 -13.42
C ASP A 123 -3.40 4.30 -14.75
N ASP A 124 -3.74 3.62 -15.85
CA ASP A 124 -3.48 4.09 -17.21
C ASP A 124 -4.33 5.32 -17.60
N ASN A 125 -5.30 5.73 -16.76
CA ASN A 125 -6.21 6.85 -17.03
C ASN A 125 -5.65 8.25 -16.66
N GLY A 126 -4.34 8.36 -16.33
CA GLY A 126 -3.72 9.58 -15.84
C GLY A 126 -2.93 10.42 -16.87
N GLN A 127 -2.96 10.08 -18.16
CA GLN A 127 -2.35 10.88 -19.23
C GLN A 127 -3.43 11.38 -20.21
N HIS A 128 -4.10 12.46 -19.86
CA HIS A 128 -4.73 13.38 -20.81
C HIS A 128 -4.59 14.81 -20.31
#